data_AF-A0A6B3IG78-F1
#
_entry.id   AF-A0A6B3IG78-F1
#
_cell.length_a   1.000
_cell.length_b   1.000
_cell.length_c   1.000
_cell.angle_alpha   90.00
_cell.angle_beta   90.00
_cell.angle_gamma   90.00
#
_symmetry.space_group_name_H-M   'P 1'
#
loop_
_entity.id
_entity.type
_entity.pdbx_description
1 polymer ?
#
loop_
_entity_poly.entity_id
_entity_poly.type
_entity_poly.pdbx_seq_one_letter_code
_entity_poly.pdbx_strand_id
1 'polypeptide(L)'
;YSSFDNLRTAYQGSRMAEGVLAQQWSAHWERNGNEYNMLTGGPVRELATGFSRTYTTKNMALVKARIGSSVPGADGVLAAHGMLQHGGGVDALYTARPAPETRNVYLSTAGGATWNIVAGLLGEADPTGYRGLDSAYELGGYRQFAAGAAYTETFNVGVLGPRMKADEGIVRDGDDIYGAFPLVSDGAGHSGFAEYTKASTTIHRNGQLYLREDAAVDQQPFALPAESAAYKVETTIERNPAVNRAGTRIDASWTFTSARTESPAMLPVSTVRFLPQLALDSTVPAGGKQTVPVEVQGAAAGANLKTLRVLVSYDDAQWLPAPVVAGKITVRGPEKGRAVSLKAVVT
;
A
#
# COMPACT_ATOMS: atom_id res chain seq x y z
N TYR A 1 -27.21 -10.96 -19.17
CA TYR A 1 -27.47 -10.41 -20.52
C TYR A 1 -26.23 -10.59 -21.38
N SER A 2 -26.36 -11.09 -22.61
CA SER A 2 -25.23 -11.32 -23.53
C SER A 2 -25.00 -10.18 -24.54
N SER A 3 -25.92 -9.20 -24.62
CA SER A 3 -25.83 -8.03 -25.49
C SER A 3 -26.69 -6.87 -24.96
N PHE A 4 -26.34 -5.63 -25.32
CA PHE A 4 -27.12 -4.40 -25.10
C PHE A 4 -27.92 -3.96 -26.34
N ASP A 5 -28.00 -4.76 -27.41
CA ASP A 5 -28.62 -4.37 -28.69
C ASP A 5 -30.11 -3.97 -28.59
N ASN A 6 -30.78 -4.45 -27.55
CA ASN A 6 -32.20 -4.15 -27.26
C ASN A 6 -32.37 -3.13 -26.12
N LEU A 7 -31.28 -2.60 -25.58
CA LEU A 7 -31.33 -1.48 -24.65
C LEU A 7 -31.50 -0.19 -25.46
N ARG A 8 -32.48 0.62 -25.08
CA ARG A 8 -32.72 1.95 -25.65
C ARG A 8 -32.79 2.94 -24.51
N THR A 9 -32.17 4.10 -24.66
CA THR A 9 -32.27 5.20 -23.70
C THR A 9 -32.94 6.39 -24.37
N ALA A 10 -33.72 7.14 -23.61
CA ALA A 10 -34.32 8.39 -24.06
C ALA A 10 -34.21 9.41 -22.93
N TYR A 11 -33.77 10.62 -23.26
CA TYR A 11 -33.80 11.74 -22.32
C TYR A 11 -35.18 12.40 -22.35
N GLN A 12 -35.77 12.64 -21.18
CA GLN A 12 -37.03 13.33 -21.03
C GLN A 12 -36.85 14.54 -20.10
N GLY A 13 -37.12 15.74 -20.64
CA GLY A 13 -36.97 16.99 -19.90
C GLY A 13 -36.48 18.13 -20.79
N SER A 14 -36.40 19.33 -20.24
CA SER A 14 -35.78 20.47 -20.92
C SER A 14 -34.26 20.34 -20.95
N ARG A 15 -33.62 21.03 -21.88
CA ARG A 15 -32.16 21.15 -21.93
C ARG A 15 -31.64 21.85 -20.67
N MET A 16 -30.73 21.21 -19.96
CA MET A 16 -30.14 21.72 -18.73
C MET A 16 -29.16 22.88 -18.99
N ALA A 17 -28.89 23.67 -17.96
CA ALA A 17 -27.81 24.65 -17.97
C ALA A 17 -26.44 23.96 -18.00
N GLU A 18 -25.40 24.69 -18.39
CA GLU A 18 -24.03 24.19 -18.43
C GLU A 18 -23.53 23.83 -17.02
N GLY A 19 -22.80 22.73 -16.90
CA GLY A 19 -22.24 22.25 -15.64
C GLY A 19 -23.24 21.58 -14.67
N VAL A 20 -24.54 21.57 -14.99
CA VAL A 20 -25.58 21.00 -14.11
C VAL A 20 -25.72 19.48 -14.27
N LEU A 21 -25.44 18.96 -15.46
CA LEU A 21 -25.63 17.55 -15.79
C LEU A 21 -24.33 16.97 -16.36
N ALA A 22 -24.01 15.75 -15.97
CA ALA A 22 -22.92 14.97 -16.53
C ALA A 22 -23.40 13.54 -16.82
N GLN A 23 -22.77 12.92 -17.80
CA GLN A 23 -23.02 11.52 -18.15
C GLN A 23 -21.69 10.81 -18.35
N GLN A 24 -21.60 9.57 -17.87
CA GLN A 24 -20.41 8.73 -18.00
C GLN A 24 -20.78 7.29 -18.35
N TRP A 25 -19.81 6.59 -18.91
CA TRP A 25 -19.86 5.18 -19.26
C TRP A 25 -18.57 4.52 -18.78
N SER A 26 -18.72 3.43 -18.04
CA SER A 26 -17.65 2.53 -17.67
C SER A 26 -17.88 1.15 -18.27
N ALA A 27 -16.79 0.45 -18.55
CA ALA A 27 -16.84 -0.94 -18.96
C ALA A 27 -15.61 -1.67 -18.43
N HIS A 28 -15.83 -2.86 -17.88
CA HIS A 28 -14.78 -3.77 -17.45
C HIS A 28 -15.03 -5.11 -18.13
N TRP A 29 -14.02 -5.68 -18.75
CA TRP A 29 -14.06 -7.07 -19.19
C TRP A 29 -12.67 -7.70 -19.26
N GLU A 30 -12.65 -9.02 -19.31
CA GLU A 30 -11.45 -9.80 -19.54
C GLU A 30 -11.47 -10.44 -20.93
N ARG A 31 -10.31 -10.48 -21.60
CA ARG A 31 -10.15 -11.21 -22.86
C ARG A 31 -8.72 -11.72 -23.01
N ASN A 32 -8.59 -13.02 -23.27
CA ASN A 32 -7.31 -13.71 -23.46
C ASN A 32 -6.32 -13.43 -22.31
N GLY A 33 -6.79 -13.45 -21.06
CA GLY A 33 -6.00 -13.19 -19.86
C GLY A 33 -5.69 -11.71 -19.56
N ASN A 34 -6.05 -10.78 -20.44
CA ASN A 34 -5.88 -9.34 -20.20
C ASN A 34 -7.17 -8.71 -19.66
N GLU A 35 -7.03 -7.74 -18.77
CA GLU A 35 -8.13 -6.95 -18.22
C GLU A 35 -8.23 -5.62 -18.98
N TYR A 36 -9.45 -5.20 -19.29
CA TYR A 36 -9.74 -3.97 -20.02
C TYR A 36 -10.69 -3.12 -19.19
N ASN A 37 -10.24 -1.92 -18.82
CA ASN A 37 -10.99 -0.98 -18.01
C ASN A 37 -11.16 0.32 -18.78
N MET A 38 -12.42 0.70 -19.00
CA MET A 38 -12.79 1.91 -19.71
C MET A 38 -13.58 2.83 -18.80
N LEU A 39 -13.30 4.12 -18.93
CA LEU A 39 -14.08 5.19 -18.34
C LEU A 39 -14.05 6.38 -19.30
N THR A 40 -15.22 6.87 -19.66
CA THR A 40 -15.39 8.05 -20.52
C THR A 40 -16.68 8.75 -20.16
N GLY A 41 -16.78 10.03 -20.47
CA GLY A 41 -17.94 10.83 -20.13
C GLY A 41 -17.58 12.29 -20.10
N GLY A 42 -18.55 13.11 -19.72
CA GLY A 42 -18.38 14.55 -19.64
C GLY A 42 -19.63 15.25 -19.15
N PRO A 43 -19.53 16.55 -18.86
CA PRO A 43 -20.69 17.42 -18.74
C PRO A 43 -21.51 17.36 -20.03
N VAL A 44 -22.83 17.27 -19.88
CA VAL A 44 -23.79 17.28 -20.99
C VAL A 44 -24.95 18.19 -20.62
N ARG A 45 -25.72 18.63 -21.61
CA ARG A 45 -26.94 19.43 -21.36
C ARG A 45 -28.21 18.59 -21.47
N GLU A 46 -28.09 17.39 -22.03
CA GLU A 46 -29.13 16.37 -22.19
C GLU A 46 -28.43 15.01 -22.10
N LEU A 47 -29.09 13.98 -21.56
CA LEU A 47 -28.52 12.63 -21.56
C LEU A 47 -28.56 12.02 -22.97
N ALA A 48 -27.54 11.25 -23.33
CA ALA A 48 -27.50 10.57 -24.60
C ALA A 48 -28.62 9.51 -24.73
N THR A 49 -29.26 9.47 -25.89
CA THR A 49 -30.25 8.46 -26.28
C THR A 49 -29.62 7.17 -26.83
N GLY A 50 -28.29 7.11 -26.83
CA GLY A 50 -27.48 5.96 -27.18
C GLY A 50 -26.00 6.32 -27.05
N PHE A 51 -25.14 5.31 -26.87
CA PHE A 51 -23.70 5.52 -26.79
C PHE A 51 -22.97 4.35 -27.43
N SER A 52 -21.97 4.67 -28.26
CA SER A 52 -21.05 3.69 -28.83
C SER A 52 -19.65 4.25 -28.85
N ARG A 53 -18.69 3.45 -28.40
CA ARG A 53 -17.27 3.80 -28.41
C ARG A 53 -16.44 2.55 -28.69
N THR A 54 -15.53 2.67 -29.64
CA THR A 54 -14.54 1.62 -29.93
C THR A 54 -13.21 2.00 -29.31
N TYR A 55 -12.65 1.10 -28.51
CA TYR A 55 -11.30 1.20 -27.97
C TYR A 55 -10.37 0.30 -28.75
N THR A 56 -9.16 0.79 -28.99
CA THR A 56 -8.02 0.01 -29.48
C THR A 56 -6.89 0.18 -28.48
N THR A 57 -5.92 -0.74 -28.46
CA THR A 57 -4.76 -0.63 -27.57
C THR A 57 -3.96 0.66 -27.76
N LYS A 58 -4.03 1.30 -28.93
CA LYS A 58 -3.41 2.62 -29.18
C LYS A 58 -4.06 3.75 -28.38
N ASN A 59 -5.32 3.60 -27.98
CA ASN A 59 -6.09 4.58 -27.21
C ASN A 59 -6.12 4.23 -25.71
N MET A 60 -5.20 3.37 -25.28
CA MET A 60 -5.15 2.82 -23.95
C MET A 60 -3.70 2.80 -23.45
N ALA A 61 -3.55 2.86 -22.14
CA ALA A 61 -2.29 2.53 -21.49
C ALA A 61 -2.31 1.06 -21.07
N LEU A 62 -1.15 0.41 -21.09
CA LEU A 62 -0.96 -0.91 -20.50
C LEU A 62 -0.25 -0.76 -19.15
N VAL A 63 -0.85 -1.27 -18.09
CA VAL A 63 -0.16 -1.49 -16.81
C VAL A 63 0.07 -2.98 -16.63
N LYS A 64 1.34 -3.38 -16.53
CA LYS A 64 1.74 -4.72 -16.11
C LYS A 64 1.76 -4.76 -14.59
N ALA A 65 0.61 -5.12 -14.01
CA ALA A 65 0.46 -5.23 -12.57
C ALA A 65 1.02 -6.58 -12.10
N ARG A 66 2.17 -6.55 -11.45
CA ARG A 66 2.80 -7.72 -10.85
C ARG A 66 2.29 -7.87 -9.42
N ILE A 67 1.52 -8.91 -9.16
CA ILE A 67 0.92 -9.15 -7.85
C ILE A 67 1.74 -10.24 -7.18
N GLY A 68 2.43 -9.88 -6.11
CA GLY A 68 3.26 -10.78 -5.33
C GLY A 68 2.45 -11.62 -4.35
N SER A 69 2.94 -12.82 -4.06
CA SER A 69 2.48 -13.64 -2.95
C SER A 69 3.62 -14.49 -2.43
N SER A 70 3.92 -14.35 -1.13
CA SER A 70 4.93 -15.16 -0.45
C SER A 70 4.46 -16.59 -0.13
N VAL A 71 3.17 -16.87 -0.31
CA VAL A 71 2.58 -18.21 -0.18
C VAL A 71 2.07 -18.70 -1.53
N PRO A 72 2.38 -19.95 -1.94
CA PRO A 72 1.84 -20.51 -3.18
C PRO A 72 0.32 -20.72 -3.07
N GLY A 73 -0.42 -20.45 -4.15
CA GLY A 73 -1.86 -20.70 -4.21
C GLY A 73 -2.73 -19.68 -3.49
N ALA A 74 -2.17 -18.53 -3.09
CA ALA A 74 -2.97 -17.40 -2.65
C ALA A 74 -3.76 -16.81 -3.81
N ASP A 75 -4.91 -16.20 -3.52
CA ASP A 75 -5.69 -15.47 -4.51
C ASP A 75 -5.32 -14.00 -4.45
N GLY A 76 -4.65 -13.53 -5.50
CA GLY A 76 -4.43 -12.12 -5.72
C GLY A 76 -5.70 -11.44 -6.21
N VAL A 77 -5.90 -10.21 -5.79
CA VAL A 77 -7.00 -9.37 -6.26
C VAL A 77 -6.46 -8.14 -6.98
N LEU A 78 -7.25 -7.63 -7.93
CA LEU A 78 -6.98 -6.34 -8.57
C LEU A 78 -8.29 -5.63 -8.88
N ALA A 79 -8.32 -4.32 -8.66
CA ALA A 79 -9.33 -3.42 -9.16
C ALA A 79 -8.67 -2.18 -9.78
N ALA A 80 -9.26 -1.66 -10.85
CA ALA A 80 -8.86 -0.40 -11.46
C ALA A 80 -9.98 0.62 -11.27
N HIS A 81 -9.81 1.50 -10.29
CA HIS A 81 -10.75 2.58 -10.02
C HIS A 81 -10.45 3.73 -10.97
N GLY A 82 -11.48 4.26 -11.62
CA GLY A 82 -11.34 5.34 -12.58
C GLY A 82 -12.03 6.62 -12.10
N MET A 83 -11.46 7.78 -12.41
CA MET A 83 -12.04 9.08 -12.13
C MET A 83 -11.93 10.00 -13.35
N LEU A 84 -12.97 10.80 -13.59
CA LEU A 84 -12.99 11.83 -14.62
C LEU A 84 -12.82 13.22 -13.98
N GLN A 85 -12.22 14.16 -14.71
CA GLN A 85 -11.87 15.49 -14.19
C GLN A 85 -13.06 16.33 -13.71
N HIS A 86 -14.25 16.14 -14.32
CA HIS A 86 -15.46 16.90 -14.03
C HIS A 86 -16.32 16.29 -12.91
N GLY A 87 -15.77 15.32 -12.18
CA GLY A 87 -16.51 14.55 -11.19
C GLY A 87 -17.21 13.34 -11.81
N GLY A 88 -17.35 12.28 -11.01
CA GLY A 88 -17.78 10.96 -11.47
C GLY A 88 -16.59 10.01 -11.71
N GLY A 89 -16.87 8.71 -11.61
CA GLY A 89 -15.87 7.67 -11.72
C GLY A 89 -16.47 6.28 -11.73
N VAL A 90 -15.62 5.27 -11.65
CA VAL A 90 -16.01 3.88 -11.46
C VAL A 90 -15.22 3.29 -10.31
N ASP A 91 -15.94 2.76 -9.33
CA ASP A 91 -15.39 1.85 -8.35
C ASP A 91 -15.51 0.43 -8.90
N ALA A 92 -14.41 -0.08 -9.43
CA ALA A 92 -14.38 -1.40 -10.02
C ALA A 92 -14.50 -2.47 -8.93
N LEU A 93 -15.21 -3.55 -9.26
CA LEU A 93 -15.15 -4.76 -8.46
C LEU A 93 -13.78 -5.42 -8.61
N TYR A 94 -13.30 -6.03 -7.53
CA TYR A 94 -12.06 -6.80 -7.56
C TYR A 94 -12.23 -8.10 -8.37
N THR A 95 -11.25 -8.41 -9.22
CA THR A 95 -11.10 -9.71 -9.86
C THR A 95 -10.06 -10.54 -9.13
N ALA A 96 -10.41 -11.78 -8.79
CA ALA A 96 -9.54 -12.71 -8.08
C ALA A 96 -8.90 -13.73 -9.05
N ARG A 97 -7.59 -13.95 -8.93
CA ARG A 97 -6.83 -14.97 -9.68
C ARG A 97 -5.64 -15.46 -8.84
N PRO A 98 -5.12 -16.67 -9.08
CA PRO A 98 -3.95 -17.17 -8.37
C PRO A 98 -2.74 -16.22 -8.47
N ALA A 99 -2.06 -16.00 -7.35
CA ALA A 99 -0.82 -15.22 -7.22
C ALA A 99 0.36 -16.11 -6.74
N PRO A 100 1.62 -15.77 -7.06
CA PRO A 100 2.06 -14.57 -7.78
C PRO A 100 1.77 -14.61 -9.30
N GLU A 101 1.42 -13.46 -9.88
CA GLU A 101 1.14 -13.33 -11.32
C GLU A 101 1.53 -11.93 -11.84
N THR A 102 1.66 -11.78 -13.17
CA THR A 102 1.63 -10.47 -13.84
C THR A 102 0.36 -10.34 -14.67
N ARG A 103 -0.52 -9.41 -14.30
CA ARG A 103 -1.74 -9.09 -15.06
C ARG A 103 -1.49 -7.92 -16.00
N ASN A 104 -1.92 -8.08 -17.24
CA ASN A 104 -1.96 -6.98 -18.21
C ASN A 104 -3.28 -6.25 -18.06
N VAL A 105 -3.23 -5.03 -17.52
CA VAL A 105 -4.38 -4.17 -17.28
C VAL A 105 -4.35 -3.03 -18.28
N TYR A 106 -5.28 -3.03 -19.23
CA TYR A 106 -5.45 -1.95 -20.19
C TYR A 106 -6.42 -0.90 -19.61
N LEU A 107 -5.99 0.36 -19.59
CA LEU A 107 -6.75 1.49 -19.07
C LEU A 107 -7.07 2.50 -20.17
N SER A 108 -8.32 2.94 -20.30
CA SER A 108 -8.65 4.01 -21.26
C SER A 108 -8.03 5.34 -20.86
N THR A 109 -7.51 6.10 -21.82
CA THR A 109 -6.84 7.39 -21.57
C THR A 109 -7.61 8.59 -22.14
N ALA A 110 -8.77 8.34 -22.76
CA ALA A 110 -9.61 9.37 -23.35
C ALA A 110 -10.39 10.16 -22.27
N GLY A 111 -10.83 11.38 -22.61
CA GLY A 111 -11.73 12.16 -21.75
C GLY A 111 -11.14 12.60 -20.41
N GLY A 112 -9.81 12.63 -20.29
CA GLY A 112 -9.13 12.99 -19.04
C GLY A 112 -9.25 11.93 -17.94
N ALA A 113 -9.55 10.67 -18.30
CA ALA A 113 -9.61 9.57 -17.35
C ALA A 113 -8.28 9.40 -16.61
N THR A 114 -8.39 9.33 -15.29
CA THR A 114 -7.31 9.00 -14.38
C THR A 114 -7.66 7.71 -13.65
N TRP A 115 -6.65 6.95 -13.25
CA TRP A 115 -6.85 5.61 -12.70
C TRP A 115 -6.00 5.40 -11.45
N ASN A 116 -6.58 4.72 -10.47
CA ASN A 116 -5.90 4.18 -9.31
C ASN A 116 -6.05 2.65 -9.35
N ILE A 117 -4.93 1.94 -9.44
CA ILE A 117 -4.92 0.48 -9.38
C ILE A 117 -4.73 0.08 -7.93
N VAL A 118 -5.61 -0.79 -7.45
CA VAL A 118 -5.52 -1.40 -6.13
C VAL A 118 -5.32 -2.91 -6.31
N ALA A 119 -4.31 -3.48 -5.68
CA ALA A 119 -4.03 -4.90 -5.76
C ALA A 119 -3.49 -5.44 -4.42
N GLY A 120 -3.72 -6.72 -4.17
CA GLY A 120 -3.37 -7.36 -2.90
C GLY A 120 -3.77 -8.82 -2.85
N LEU A 121 -4.04 -9.35 -1.67
CA LEU A 121 -4.41 -10.76 -1.46
C LEU A 121 -5.73 -10.89 -0.70
N LEU A 122 -6.51 -11.91 -1.04
CA LEU A 122 -7.59 -12.38 -0.16
C LEU A 122 -7.01 -13.13 1.04
N GLY A 123 -7.61 -12.89 2.21
CA GLY A 123 -7.36 -13.65 3.42
C GLY A 123 -7.99 -15.03 3.40
N GLU A 124 -8.00 -15.70 4.56
CA GLU A 124 -8.72 -16.95 4.72
C GLU A 124 -10.24 -16.74 4.68
N ALA A 125 -10.99 -17.81 4.41
CA ALA A 125 -12.43 -17.77 4.48
C ALA A 125 -12.89 -17.73 5.94
N ASP A 126 -13.88 -16.87 6.22
CA ASP A 126 -14.59 -16.87 7.48
C ASP A 126 -15.55 -18.08 7.59
N PRO A 127 -16.22 -18.30 8.73
CA PRO A 127 -17.14 -19.43 8.90
C PRO A 127 -18.31 -19.47 7.91
N THR A 128 -18.61 -18.36 7.22
CA THR A 128 -19.66 -18.27 6.19
C THR A 128 -19.14 -18.56 4.78
N GLY A 129 -17.81 -18.73 4.63
CA GLY A 129 -17.15 -18.91 3.36
C GLY A 129 -16.78 -17.59 2.66
N TYR A 130 -17.07 -16.44 3.28
CA TYR A 130 -16.68 -15.15 2.73
C TYR A 130 -15.18 -14.91 2.97
N ARG A 131 -14.50 -14.34 1.98
CA ARG A 131 -13.08 -14.00 2.04
C ARG A 131 -12.91 -12.49 1.94
N GLY A 132 -12.47 -11.88 3.03
CA GLY A 132 -12.01 -10.49 3.03
C GLY A 132 -10.62 -10.34 2.40
N LEU A 133 -10.18 -9.10 2.23
CA LEU A 133 -8.81 -8.79 1.87
C LEU A 133 -7.90 -8.99 3.09
N ASP A 134 -6.80 -9.71 2.94
CA ASP A 134 -5.71 -9.70 3.93
C ASP A 134 -4.87 -8.44 3.76
N SER A 135 -4.70 -7.98 2.52
CA SER A 135 -3.95 -6.78 2.22
C SER A 135 -4.41 -6.21 0.89
N ALA A 136 -4.31 -4.89 0.76
CA ALA A 136 -4.52 -4.20 -0.50
C ALA A 136 -3.64 -2.95 -0.53
N TYR A 137 -2.99 -2.75 -1.67
CA TYR A 137 -2.05 -1.68 -1.91
C TYR A 137 -2.44 -0.92 -3.18
N GLU A 138 -2.26 0.39 -3.15
CA GLU A 138 -2.68 1.29 -4.21
C GLU A 138 -1.58 2.26 -4.64
N LEU A 139 -1.77 2.89 -5.79
CA LEU A 139 -0.80 3.81 -6.40
C LEU A 139 -0.65 5.14 -5.62
N GLY A 140 -1.37 5.31 -4.52
CA GLY A 140 -1.38 6.52 -3.70
C GLY A 140 -2.16 7.68 -4.32
N GLY A 141 -3.10 7.37 -5.22
CA GLY A 141 -3.98 8.33 -5.87
C GLY A 141 -4.22 8.02 -7.34
N TYR A 142 -5.15 8.78 -7.93
CA TYR A 142 -5.50 8.67 -9.35
C TYR A 142 -4.40 9.27 -10.23
N ARG A 143 -3.86 8.46 -11.14
CA ARG A 143 -2.81 8.86 -12.09
C ARG A 143 -3.35 8.97 -13.50
N GLN A 144 -2.87 9.96 -14.24
CA GLN A 144 -3.10 10.03 -15.68
C GLN A 144 -2.07 9.14 -16.40
N PHE A 145 -2.55 8.21 -17.22
CA PHE A 145 -1.70 7.32 -18.02
C PHE A 145 -1.67 7.77 -19.49
N ALA A 146 -0.52 7.61 -20.14
CA ALA A 146 -0.35 8.00 -21.54
C ALA A 146 -0.84 6.91 -22.51
N ALA A 147 -1.55 7.32 -23.56
CA ALA A 147 -2.03 6.42 -24.60
C ALA A 147 -0.86 5.71 -25.30
N GLY A 148 -0.97 4.40 -25.52
CA GLY A 148 0.06 3.56 -26.13
C GLY A 148 1.29 3.29 -25.24
N ALA A 149 1.37 3.89 -24.05
CA ALA A 149 2.47 3.66 -23.13
C ALA A 149 2.27 2.38 -22.30
N ALA A 150 3.38 1.82 -21.83
CA ALA A 150 3.42 0.66 -20.96
C ALA A 150 4.11 0.99 -19.63
N TYR A 151 3.49 0.60 -18.54
CA TYR A 151 3.95 0.79 -17.17
C TYR A 151 4.07 -0.57 -16.48
N THR A 152 4.87 -0.65 -15.43
CA THR A 152 4.97 -1.84 -14.59
C THR A 152 4.85 -1.40 -13.14
N GLU A 153 3.91 -2.00 -12.43
CA GLU A 153 3.66 -1.73 -11.02
C GLU A 153 3.73 -3.06 -10.28
N THR A 154 4.44 -3.11 -9.16
CA THR A 154 4.64 -4.35 -8.39
C THR A 154 4.05 -4.18 -7.01
N PHE A 155 3.07 -5.01 -6.68
CA PHE A 155 2.30 -4.96 -5.45
C PHE A 155 2.62 -6.16 -4.56
N ASN A 156 2.58 -5.97 -3.24
CA ASN A 156 2.66 -7.04 -2.26
C ASN A 156 3.93 -7.93 -2.36
N VAL A 157 5.05 -7.35 -2.77
CA VAL A 157 6.38 -7.98 -2.71
C VAL A 157 7.15 -7.38 -1.56
N GLY A 158 7.91 -8.19 -0.81
CA GLY A 158 8.74 -7.71 0.28
C GLY A 158 9.86 -6.74 -0.13
N VAL A 159 10.59 -6.15 0.83
CA VAL A 159 10.40 -6.30 2.28
C VAL A 159 9.22 -5.45 2.74
N LEU A 160 8.29 -6.07 3.47
CA LEU A 160 7.16 -5.36 4.07
C LEU A 160 7.65 -4.68 5.36
N GLY A 161 7.22 -3.45 5.59
CA GLY A 161 7.60 -2.73 6.81
C GLY A 161 7.05 -1.31 6.88
N PRO A 162 7.35 -0.59 7.98
CA PRO A 162 6.85 0.76 8.17
C PRO A 162 7.35 1.70 7.08
N ARG A 163 6.47 2.58 6.59
CA ARG A 163 6.83 3.63 5.62
C ARG A 163 6.38 4.97 6.19
N MET A 164 7.21 6.00 6.02
CA MET A 164 6.91 7.37 6.47
C MET A 164 7.24 8.38 5.36
N LYS A 165 6.24 8.74 4.55
CA LYS A 165 6.31 9.87 3.60
C LYS A 165 6.38 11.21 4.36
N ALA A 166 6.55 12.30 3.63
CA ALA A 166 6.79 13.63 4.20
C ALA A 166 5.66 14.16 5.10
N ASP A 167 4.43 13.72 4.84
CA ASP A 167 3.20 14.04 5.57
C ASP A 167 2.73 12.92 6.51
N GLU A 168 3.51 11.84 6.62
CA GLU A 168 3.25 10.68 7.47
C GLU A 168 4.15 10.74 8.72
N GLY A 169 3.67 10.27 9.87
CA GLY A 169 4.44 10.36 11.10
C GLY A 169 3.71 9.86 12.34
N ILE A 170 4.37 9.87 13.49
CA ILE A 170 3.64 9.82 14.77
C ILE A 170 3.15 11.24 15.06
N VAL A 171 1.86 11.37 15.37
CA VAL A 171 1.20 12.66 15.60
C VAL A 171 0.82 12.78 17.07
N ARG A 172 1.09 13.96 17.64
CA ARG A 172 0.54 14.41 18.92
C ARG A 172 -0.61 15.37 18.64
N ASP A 173 -1.81 15.06 19.12
CA ASP A 173 -3.00 15.89 18.94
C ASP A 173 -3.74 16.03 20.28
N GLY A 174 -3.63 17.19 20.92
CA GLY A 174 -4.17 17.39 22.25
C GLY A 174 -3.53 16.41 23.25
N ASP A 175 -4.38 15.58 23.87
CA ASP A 175 -3.96 14.53 24.78
C ASP A 175 -3.73 13.18 24.11
N ASP A 176 -3.93 13.06 22.80
CA ASP A 176 -3.76 11.79 22.08
C ASP A 176 -2.44 11.70 21.30
N ILE A 177 -1.94 10.48 21.15
CA ILE A 177 -0.85 10.13 20.24
C ILE A 177 -1.30 8.98 19.33
N TYR A 178 -0.93 9.01 18.06
CA TYR A 178 -1.21 7.94 17.10
C TYR A 178 -0.20 7.93 15.95
N GLY A 179 -0.08 6.80 15.27
CA GLY A 179 0.66 6.67 14.03
C GLY A 179 -0.21 7.02 12.83
N ALA A 180 0.14 8.07 12.10
CA ALA A 180 -0.45 8.45 10.82
C ALA A 180 0.42 7.94 9.66
N PHE A 181 0.68 6.63 9.65
CA PHE A 181 1.51 5.95 8.65
C PHE A 181 1.28 4.44 8.73
N PRO A 182 1.46 3.67 7.65
CA PRO A 182 1.29 2.22 7.73
C PRO A 182 2.51 1.57 8.39
N LEU A 183 2.27 0.66 9.34
CA LEU A 183 3.31 -0.27 9.79
C LEU A 183 3.66 -1.31 8.73
N VAL A 184 2.77 -1.56 7.77
CA VAL A 184 2.98 -2.53 6.68
C VAL A 184 2.74 -1.87 5.33
N SER A 185 3.83 -1.49 4.67
CA SER A 185 3.84 -1.11 3.25
C SER A 185 4.72 -2.06 2.45
N ASP A 186 4.29 -2.40 1.23
CA ASP A 186 5.03 -3.28 0.32
C ASP A 186 6.39 -2.69 -0.10
N GLY A 187 7.25 -3.50 -0.72
CA GLY A 187 8.61 -3.12 -1.08
C GLY A 187 8.68 -1.88 -1.97
N ALA A 188 7.65 -1.64 -2.80
CA ALA A 188 7.52 -0.46 -3.63
C ALA A 188 7.04 0.79 -2.87
N GLY A 189 6.58 0.64 -1.62
CA GLY A 189 6.16 1.74 -0.77
C GLY A 189 4.73 2.21 -1.03
N HIS A 190 3.87 1.36 -1.58
CA HIS A 190 2.47 1.68 -1.89
C HIS A 190 1.63 1.93 -0.64
N SER A 191 0.71 2.91 -0.72
CA SER A 191 -0.32 3.15 0.30
C SER A 191 -1.29 1.96 0.32
N GLY A 192 -2.00 1.76 1.41
CA GLY A 192 -2.88 0.61 1.56
C GLY A 192 -2.98 0.15 3.00
N PHE A 193 -3.45 -1.08 3.18
CA PHE A 193 -3.57 -1.72 4.48
C PHE A 193 -3.13 -3.18 4.43
N ALA A 194 -2.89 -3.74 5.62
CA ALA A 194 -2.73 -5.17 5.84
C ALA A 194 -3.40 -5.55 7.17
N GLU A 195 -3.99 -6.73 7.20
CA GLU A 195 -4.62 -7.32 8.38
C GLU A 195 -3.57 -7.83 9.37
N TYR A 196 -3.83 -7.61 10.66
CA TYR A 196 -3.01 -8.07 11.77
C TYR A 196 -3.75 -9.18 12.51
N THR A 197 -3.09 -10.32 12.73
CA THR A 197 -3.62 -11.36 13.61
C THR A 197 -3.42 -11.02 15.08
N LYS A 198 -2.40 -10.20 15.40
CA LYS A 198 -2.16 -9.63 16.72
C LYS A 198 -1.47 -8.29 16.58
N ALA A 199 -1.74 -7.39 17.52
CA ALA A 199 -1.02 -6.15 17.67
C ALA A 199 -0.85 -5.82 19.15
N SER A 200 0.21 -5.10 19.50
CA SER A 200 0.39 -4.54 20.84
C SER A 200 1.24 -3.29 20.78
N THR A 201 0.89 -2.32 21.61
CA THR A 201 1.65 -1.08 21.80
C THR A 201 1.90 -0.86 23.29
N THR A 202 3.14 -0.54 23.65
CA THR A 202 3.51 -0.05 24.98
C THR A 202 4.06 1.36 24.87
N ILE A 203 3.69 2.20 25.83
CA ILE A 203 4.26 3.55 25.94
C ILE A 203 4.86 3.69 27.32
N HIS A 204 6.15 4.04 27.35
CA HIS A 204 6.87 4.40 28.56
C HIS A 204 6.97 5.91 28.66
N ARG A 205 6.75 6.45 29.86
CA ARG A 205 6.93 7.87 30.20
C ARG A 205 8.05 7.99 31.22
N ASN A 206 9.08 8.77 30.91
CA ASN A 206 10.28 8.94 31.75
C ASN A 206 10.90 7.59 32.17
N GLY A 207 10.92 6.62 31.26
CA GLY A 207 11.47 5.28 31.49
C GLY A 207 10.56 4.32 32.27
N GLN A 208 9.39 4.76 32.75
CA GLN A 208 8.42 3.89 33.42
C GLN A 208 7.29 3.52 32.46
N LEU A 209 6.82 2.27 32.51
CA LEU A 209 5.65 1.84 31.74
C LEU A 209 4.44 2.69 32.15
N TYR A 210 3.82 3.35 31.17
CA TYR A 210 2.65 4.19 31.38
C TYR A 210 1.38 3.49 30.90
N LEU A 211 1.40 2.91 29.69
CA LEU A 211 0.28 2.15 29.15
C LEU A 211 0.75 0.96 28.31
N ARG A 212 -0.15 -0.02 28.19
CA ARG A 212 -0.05 -1.17 27.30
C ARG A 212 -1.43 -1.48 26.77
N GLU A 213 -1.54 -1.63 25.47
CA GLU A 213 -2.78 -1.96 24.77
C GLU A 213 -2.52 -3.05 23.72
N ASP A 214 -3.54 -3.84 23.41
CA ASP A 214 -3.50 -4.87 22.36
C ASP A 214 -3.98 -4.28 21.02
N ALA A 215 -3.36 -3.16 20.64
CA ALA A 215 -3.57 -2.47 19.36
C ALA A 215 -2.25 -1.91 18.84
N ALA A 216 -2.13 -1.80 17.51
CA ALA A 216 -0.97 -1.20 16.87
C ALA A 216 -1.04 0.33 16.95
N VAL A 217 0.12 1.00 16.82
CA VAL A 217 0.19 2.47 16.89
C VAL A 217 -0.61 3.15 15.77
N ASP A 218 -0.85 2.46 14.65
CA ASP A 218 -1.57 2.92 13.46
C ASP A 218 -3.07 2.52 13.46
N GLN A 219 -3.59 1.91 14.53
CA GLN A 219 -4.98 1.45 14.62
C GLN A 219 -5.90 2.35 15.47
N GLN A 220 -5.35 3.03 16.48
CA GLN A 220 -6.13 3.89 17.38
C GLN A 220 -5.27 4.97 18.05
N PRO A 221 -5.89 6.02 18.61
CA PRO A 221 -5.21 6.95 19.49
C PRO A 221 -4.94 6.38 20.89
N PHE A 222 -3.88 6.88 21.52
CA PHE A 222 -3.51 6.58 22.91
C PHE A 222 -3.44 7.89 23.71
N ALA A 223 -4.16 7.97 24.83
CA ALA A 223 -4.13 9.15 25.68
C ALA A 223 -2.79 9.24 26.44
N LEU A 224 -2.16 10.42 26.48
CA LEU A 224 -0.96 10.75 27.23
C LEU A 224 -1.18 12.00 28.09
N PRO A 225 -0.51 12.12 29.25
CA PRO A 225 -0.57 13.32 30.08
C PRO A 225 -0.11 14.58 29.35
N ALA A 226 -0.62 15.73 29.81
CA ALA A 226 -0.36 17.00 29.16
C ALA A 226 1.09 17.49 29.32
N GLU A 227 1.74 17.14 30.43
CA GLU A 227 3.07 17.64 30.76
C GLU A 227 4.15 17.05 29.85
N SER A 228 5.17 17.87 29.59
CA SER A 228 6.35 17.44 28.86
C SER A 228 7.03 16.24 29.53
N ALA A 229 7.32 15.21 28.76
CA ALA A 229 8.06 14.03 29.23
C ALA A 229 8.84 13.39 28.08
N ALA A 230 9.83 12.57 28.44
CA ALA A 230 10.46 11.65 27.51
C ALA A 230 9.56 10.43 27.34
N TYR A 231 9.19 10.14 26.10
CA TYR A 231 8.36 8.99 25.75
C TYR A 231 9.17 7.96 24.96
N LYS A 232 8.88 6.69 25.19
CA LYS A 232 9.26 5.57 24.31
C LYS A 232 7.98 4.84 23.90
N VAL A 233 7.67 4.86 22.61
CA VAL A 233 6.58 4.07 22.03
C VAL A 233 7.21 2.82 21.43
N GLU A 234 6.65 1.66 21.74
CA GLU A 234 7.02 0.38 21.15
C GLU A 234 5.77 -0.28 20.61
N THR A 235 5.80 -0.73 19.36
CA THR A 235 4.66 -1.39 18.72
C THR A 235 5.12 -2.65 18.01
N THR A 236 4.32 -3.69 18.12
CA THR A 236 4.54 -4.99 17.47
C THR A 236 3.26 -5.40 16.78
N ILE A 237 3.38 -5.88 15.55
CA ILE A 237 2.28 -6.55 14.83
C ILE A 237 2.72 -7.96 14.40
N GLU A 238 1.75 -8.87 14.33
CA GLU A 238 1.89 -10.20 13.73
C GLU A 238 0.84 -10.36 12.63
N ARG A 239 1.21 -10.98 11.51
CA ARG A 239 0.34 -11.26 10.37
C ARG A 239 0.15 -12.76 10.20
N ASN A 240 -0.94 -13.15 9.56
CA ASN A 240 -1.28 -14.55 9.36
C ASN A 240 -0.21 -15.28 8.50
N PRO A 241 0.54 -16.25 9.06
CA PRO A 241 1.59 -16.95 8.32
C PRO A 241 1.05 -17.89 7.24
N ALA A 242 -0.24 -18.23 7.27
CA ALA A 242 -0.90 -19.02 6.22
C ALA A 242 -1.09 -18.21 4.93
N VAL A 243 -1.16 -16.88 5.02
CA VAL A 243 -1.30 -15.96 3.86
C VAL A 243 0.02 -15.24 3.56
N ASN A 244 0.85 -15.00 4.59
CA ASN A 244 2.08 -14.22 4.49
C ASN A 244 3.29 -14.96 5.05
N ARG A 245 4.30 -15.29 4.22
CA ARG A 245 5.60 -15.81 4.67
C ARG A 245 6.71 -14.76 4.73
N ALA A 246 6.49 -13.59 4.15
CA ALA A 246 7.35 -12.43 4.30
C ALA A 246 6.67 -11.38 5.18
N GLY A 247 7.44 -10.72 6.06
CA GLY A 247 6.92 -9.66 6.94
C GLY A 247 5.84 -10.16 7.92
N THR A 248 6.00 -11.37 8.45
CA THR A 248 5.08 -11.99 9.42
C THR A 248 5.02 -11.26 10.75
N ARG A 249 6.09 -10.54 11.11
CA ARG A 249 6.19 -9.74 12.31
C ARG A 249 6.97 -8.47 12.03
N ILE A 250 6.48 -7.35 12.54
CA ILE A 250 7.17 -6.05 12.51
C ILE A 250 7.19 -5.50 13.93
N ASP A 251 8.39 -5.16 14.39
CA ASP A 251 8.63 -4.46 15.64
C ASP A 251 9.20 -3.08 15.34
N ALA A 252 8.62 -2.04 15.94
CA ALA A 252 9.11 -0.68 15.80
C ALA A 252 9.13 0.04 17.16
N SER A 253 10.11 0.92 17.35
CA SER A 253 10.24 1.71 18.56
C SER A 253 10.77 3.09 18.27
N TRP A 254 10.21 4.09 18.94
CA TRP A 254 10.60 5.48 18.83
C TRP A 254 10.72 6.11 20.20
N THR A 255 11.72 6.97 20.36
CA THR A 255 11.94 7.78 21.55
C THR A 255 11.93 9.25 21.17
N PHE A 256 11.19 10.07 21.91
CA PHE A 256 11.08 11.51 21.66
C PHE A 256 10.62 12.22 22.95
N THR A 257 10.75 13.54 22.97
CA THR A 257 10.11 14.38 24.00
C THR A 257 8.84 14.98 23.42
N SER A 258 7.74 14.93 24.17
CA SER A 258 6.46 15.50 23.76
C SER A 258 5.72 16.08 24.96
N ALA A 259 4.83 17.03 24.70
CA ALA A 259 3.83 17.57 25.62
C ALA A 259 2.47 17.62 24.90
N ARG A 260 1.40 18.06 25.56
CA ARG A 260 0.14 18.41 24.90
C ARG A 260 0.36 19.47 23.82
N THR A 261 -0.35 19.34 22.71
CA THR A 261 -0.35 20.31 21.60
C THR A 261 -1.74 20.92 21.43
N GLU A 262 -1.82 22.14 20.90
CA GLU A 262 -3.11 22.80 20.63
C GLU A 262 -3.75 22.35 19.30
N SER A 263 -2.95 21.74 18.42
CA SER A 263 -3.36 21.19 17.13
C SER A 263 -2.47 19.98 16.78
N PRO A 264 -2.86 19.14 15.80
CA PRO A 264 -2.06 17.99 15.38
C PRO A 264 -0.63 18.41 15.01
N ALA A 265 0.36 17.82 15.67
CA ALA A 265 1.77 18.09 15.43
C ALA A 265 2.54 16.78 15.19
N MET A 266 3.31 16.74 14.11
CA MET A 266 4.15 15.59 13.78
C MET A 266 5.38 15.54 14.68
N LEU A 267 5.61 14.39 15.30
CA LEU A 267 6.77 14.16 16.17
C LEU A 267 8.01 13.86 15.33
N PRO A 268 9.22 14.23 15.80
CA PRO A 268 10.46 14.10 15.03
C PRO A 268 10.98 12.66 15.04
N VAL A 269 10.22 11.74 14.48
CA VAL A 269 10.53 10.31 14.41
C VAL A 269 10.94 9.89 13.00
N SER A 270 11.45 8.67 12.86
CA SER A 270 11.94 8.16 11.58
C SER A 270 11.70 6.66 11.46
N THR A 271 11.61 6.19 10.23
CA THR A 271 11.61 4.76 9.88
C THR A 271 12.76 4.46 8.93
N VAL A 272 13.07 3.17 8.75
CA VAL A 272 14.10 2.73 7.81
C VAL A 272 13.52 1.66 6.91
N ARG A 273 13.65 1.86 5.61
CA ARG A 273 13.20 0.93 4.56
C ARG A 273 14.37 0.11 4.05
N PHE A 274 14.14 -1.18 3.85
CA PHE A 274 15.07 -2.11 3.21
C PHE A 274 14.51 -2.49 1.84
N LEU A 275 15.29 -2.26 0.77
CA LEU A 275 14.76 -2.32 -0.60
C LEU A 275 15.51 -3.34 -1.48
N PRO A 276 15.63 -4.62 -1.07
CA PRO A 276 16.28 -5.63 -1.90
C PRO A 276 15.47 -5.88 -3.18
N GLN A 277 16.14 -6.35 -4.23
CA GLN A 277 15.44 -6.89 -5.39
C GLN A 277 14.97 -8.32 -5.08
N LEU A 278 13.65 -8.52 -5.02
CA LEU A 278 13.04 -9.82 -4.76
C LEU A 278 12.29 -10.34 -5.98
N ALA A 279 12.11 -11.66 -6.04
CA ALA A 279 11.11 -12.29 -6.90
C ALA A 279 9.68 -11.98 -6.40
N LEU A 280 8.66 -12.28 -7.22
CA LEU A 280 7.26 -12.01 -6.86
C LEU A 280 6.76 -12.82 -5.66
N ASP A 281 7.45 -13.90 -5.32
CA ASP A 281 7.21 -14.68 -4.10
C ASP A 281 7.98 -14.14 -2.89
N SER A 282 8.56 -12.94 -2.98
CA SER A 282 9.39 -12.31 -1.96
C SER A 282 10.64 -13.12 -1.59
N THR A 283 11.19 -13.90 -2.54
CA THR A 283 12.41 -14.69 -2.33
C THR A 283 13.63 -14.13 -3.04
N VAL A 284 14.80 -14.64 -2.64
CA VAL A 284 16.10 -14.45 -3.29
C VAL A 284 16.76 -15.82 -3.50
N PRO A 285 17.76 -15.93 -4.39
CA PRO A 285 18.58 -17.14 -4.50
C PRO A 285 19.23 -17.51 -3.15
N ALA A 286 19.02 -18.76 -2.73
CA ALA A 286 19.51 -19.27 -1.45
C ALA A 286 21.03 -19.15 -1.34
N GLY A 287 21.53 -18.66 -0.20
CA GLY A 287 22.95 -18.50 0.08
C GLY A 287 23.70 -17.47 -0.80
N GLY A 288 23.05 -16.87 -1.79
CA GLY A 288 23.65 -15.88 -2.68
C GLY A 288 23.86 -14.54 -1.99
N LYS A 289 24.82 -13.74 -2.48
CA LYS A 289 25.07 -12.39 -1.97
C LYS A 289 23.92 -11.46 -2.39
N GLN A 290 23.27 -10.80 -1.42
CA GLN A 290 22.20 -9.83 -1.65
C GLN A 290 22.67 -8.43 -1.30
N THR A 291 22.45 -7.48 -2.21
CA THR A 291 22.67 -6.05 -1.94
C THR A 291 21.32 -5.43 -1.59
N VAL A 292 21.26 -4.75 -0.45
CA VAL A 292 20.03 -4.17 0.08
C VAL A 292 20.24 -2.67 0.28
N PRO A 293 19.68 -1.82 -0.59
CA PRO A 293 19.56 -0.40 -0.31
C PRO A 293 18.79 -0.15 0.98
N VAL A 294 19.27 0.85 1.74
CA VAL A 294 18.70 1.28 3.01
C VAL A 294 18.31 2.74 2.88
N GLU A 295 17.05 3.05 3.11
CA GLU A 295 16.50 4.40 3.02
C GLU A 295 15.97 4.83 4.38
N VAL A 296 16.47 5.96 4.90
CA VAL A 296 15.96 6.58 6.12
C VAL A 296 14.85 7.54 5.73
N GLN A 297 13.70 7.41 6.38
CA GLN A 297 12.50 8.19 6.15
C GLN A 297 12.10 8.95 7.42
N GLY A 298 11.54 10.14 7.29
CA GLY A 298 11.17 11.01 8.42
C GLY A 298 12.27 11.98 8.85
N ALA A 299 12.24 12.40 10.12
CA ALA A 299 13.03 13.53 10.63
C ALA A 299 14.56 13.39 10.47
N ALA A 300 15.09 12.17 10.52
CA ALA A 300 16.52 11.88 10.38
C ALA A 300 16.98 11.69 8.92
N ALA A 301 16.12 11.90 7.93
CA ALA A 301 16.49 11.75 6.52
C ALA A 301 17.51 12.81 6.06
N GLY A 302 18.34 12.45 5.08
CA GLY A 302 19.29 13.37 4.43
C GLY A 302 20.34 13.92 5.40
N ALA A 303 20.48 15.26 5.42
CA ALA A 303 21.50 15.95 6.23
C ALA A 303 21.26 15.84 7.75
N ASN A 304 20.08 15.39 8.19
CA ASN A 304 19.75 15.23 9.60
C ASN A 304 20.23 13.89 10.18
N LEU A 305 20.70 12.96 9.34
CA LEU A 305 21.14 11.64 9.77
C LEU A 305 22.41 11.73 10.61
N LYS A 306 22.35 11.37 11.90
CA LYS A 306 23.55 11.32 12.76
C LYS A 306 24.17 9.94 12.76
N THR A 307 23.36 8.91 13.01
CA THR A 307 23.84 7.53 13.01
C THR A 307 22.84 6.58 12.37
N LEU A 308 23.34 5.58 11.66
CA LEU A 308 22.57 4.47 11.13
C LEU A 308 23.32 3.17 11.42
N ARG A 309 22.70 2.30 12.21
CA ARG A 309 23.19 0.94 12.48
C ARG A 309 22.20 -0.05 11.92
N VAL A 310 22.68 -0.96 11.08
CA VAL A 310 21.87 -2.05 10.54
C VAL A 310 22.37 -3.37 11.09
N LEU A 311 21.42 -4.23 11.46
CA LEU A 311 21.67 -5.57 11.94
C LEU A 311 20.86 -6.58 11.12
N VAL A 312 21.41 -7.78 11.01
CA VAL A 312 20.80 -8.92 10.33
C VAL A 312 20.72 -10.10 11.30
N SER A 313 19.63 -10.84 11.24
CA SER A 313 19.44 -12.09 11.98
C SER A 313 18.90 -13.18 11.06
N TYR A 314 19.37 -14.41 11.25
CA TYR A 314 18.92 -15.60 10.52
C TYR A 314 18.15 -16.60 11.41
N ASP A 315 18.03 -16.29 12.70
CA ASP A 315 17.42 -17.12 13.74
C ASP A 315 16.49 -16.31 14.67
N ASP A 316 16.28 -15.02 14.37
CA ASP A 316 15.54 -14.03 15.16
C ASP A 316 16.05 -13.79 16.59
N ALA A 317 17.19 -14.35 16.96
CA ALA A 317 17.77 -14.25 18.30
C ALA A 317 19.12 -13.54 18.28
N GLN A 318 20.02 -13.96 17.39
CA GLN A 318 21.34 -13.38 17.24
C GLN A 318 21.33 -12.31 16.16
N TRP A 319 21.78 -11.11 16.53
CA TRP A 319 21.83 -9.95 15.63
C TRP A 319 23.28 -9.60 15.31
N LEU A 320 23.64 -9.72 14.03
CA LEU A 320 24.97 -9.41 13.53
C LEU A 320 24.99 -8.04 12.87
N PRO A 321 26.04 -7.21 13.09
CA PRO A 321 26.17 -5.95 12.37
C PRO A 321 26.26 -6.17 10.85
N ALA A 322 25.50 -5.40 10.08
CA ALA A 322 25.58 -5.33 8.62
C ALA A 322 26.08 -3.92 8.23
N PRO A 323 27.38 -3.74 7.90
CA PRO A 323 27.92 -2.43 7.58
C PRO A 323 27.19 -1.76 6.42
N VAL A 324 26.82 -0.49 6.62
CA VAL A 324 26.22 0.34 5.58
C VAL A 324 27.34 1.03 4.80
N VAL A 325 27.43 0.75 3.51
CA VAL A 325 28.41 1.35 2.59
C VAL A 325 27.65 2.00 1.44
N ALA A 326 27.82 3.31 1.25
CA ALA A 326 27.13 4.08 0.23
C ALA A 326 25.60 3.85 0.21
N GLY A 327 24.96 3.85 1.38
CA GLY A 327 23.52 3.67 1.54
C GLY A 327 23.01 2.23 1.33
N LYS A 328 23.89 1.23 1.34
CA LYS A 328 23.53 -0.17 1.09
C LYS A 328 24.21 -1.09 2.11
N ILE A 329 23.53 -2.18 2.47
CA ILE A 329 24.15 -3.31 3.15
C ILE A 329 24.34 -4.48 2.17
N THR A 330 25.23 -5.39 2.53
CA THR A 330 25.35 -6.70 1.90
C THR A 330 24.98 -7.76 2.92
N VAL A 331 24.06 -8.65 2.57
CA VAL A 331 23.69 -9.81 3.39
C VAL A 331 23.78 -11.09 2.57
N ARG A 332 23.94 -12.23 3.24
CA ARG A 332 23.79 -13.53 2.59
C ARG A 332 22.30 -13.85 2.48
N GLY A 333 21.84 -14.31 1.33
CA GLY A 333 20.49 -14.86 1.19
C GLY A 333 20.31 -16.04 2.17
N PRO A 334 19.13 -16.18 2.79
CA PRO A 334 18.88 -17.30 3.68
C PRO A 334 18.98 -18.63 2.92
N GLU A 335 19.16 -19.73 3.66
CA GLU A 335 19.04 -21.07 3.06
C GLU A 335 17.63 -21.32 2.54
N LYS A 336 17.45 -22.31 1.67
CA LYS A 336 16.14 -22.65 1.11
C LYS A 336 15.11 -22.90 2.23
N GLY A 337 13.97 -22.22 2.15
CA GLY A 337 12.90 -22.32 3.15
C GLY A 337 13.19 -21.61 4.47
N ARG A 338 14.25 -20.80 4.55
CA ARG A 338 14.57 -19.93 5.69
C ARG A 338 14.34 -18.47 5.32
N ALA A 339 14.18 -17.65 6.36
CA ALA A 339 14.02 -16.21 6.24
C ALA A 339 15.25 -15.48 6.83
N VAL A 340 15.29 -14.18 6.62
CA VAL A 340 16.26 -13.27 7.23
C VAL A 340 15.50 -12.06 7.76
N SER A 341 15.85 -11.63 8.97
CA SER A 341 15.28 -10.46 9.63
C SER A 341 16.28 -9.31 9.60
N LEU A 342 15.78 -8.11 9.33
CA LEU A 342 16.57 -6.89 9.22
C LEU A 342 16.10 -5.90 10.28
N LYS A 343 17.05 -5.25 10.93
CA LYS A 343 16.80 -4.24 11.96
C LYS A 343 17.65 -3.03 11.69
N ALA A 344 17.08 -1.84 11.88
CA ALA A 344 17.82 -0.60 11.87
C ALA A 344 17.63 0.16 13.18
N VAL A 345 18.67 0.89 13.57
CA VAL A 345 18.63 1.89 14.64
C VAL A 345 19.15 3.19 14.03
N VAL A 346 18.35 4.24 14.11
CA VAL A 346 18.62 5.55 13.51
C VAL A 346 18.45 6.65 14.54
N THR A 347 19.29 7.68 14.48
CA THR A 347 19.24 8.88 15.33
C THR A 347 19.63 10.14 14.60
#